data_AF-A0A3A5V3N1-F1
#
_entry.id   AF-A0A3A5V3N1-F1
#
_cell.length_a   1.000
_cell.length_b   1.000
_cell.length_c   1.000
_cell.angle_alpha   90.00
_cell.angle_beta   90.00
_cell.angle_gamma   90.00
#
_symmetry.space_group_name_H-M   'P 1'
#
loop_
_entity.id
_entity.type
_entity.pdbx_description
1 polymer ?
#
loop_
_entity_poly.entity_id
_entity_poly.type
_entity_poly.pdbx_seq_one_letter_code
_entity_poly.pdbx_strand_id
1 'polypeptide(L)' 'WTPDASLLPDAGRAMYRVDTTLNEPIRTSILCGRCGNIVWVDGRKPSFFSCNNCNILLWEEE' A
#
# COMPACT_ATOMS: atom_id res chain seq x y z
N TRP A 1 -7.50 -11.23 9.31
CA TRP A 1 -6.91 -10.03 9.92
C TRP A 1 -7.01 -8.92 8.88
N THR A 2 -7.58 -7.79 9.26
CA THR A 2 -7.87 -6.66 8.35
C THR A 2 -7.27 -5.41 9.01
N PRO A 3 -6.40 -4.65 8.34
CA PRO A 3 -5.75 -3.51 8.97
C PRO A 3 -6.74 -2.35 9.15
N ASP A 4 -6.71 -1.74 10.34
CA ASP A 4 -7.46 -0.52 10.66
C ASP A 4 -7.10 0.62 9.70
N ALA A 5 -8.14 1.29 9.19
CA ALA A 5 -8.04 2.40 8.26
C ALA A 5 -7.89 3.75 8.97
N SER A 6 -7.00 3.85 9.96
CA SER A 6 -6.74 5.13 10.63
C SER A 6 -5.99 6.06 9.68
N LEU A 7 -6.61 7.21 9.34
CA LEU A 7 -5.98 8.29 8.57
C LEU A 7 -4.68 8.72 9.26
N LEU A 8 -3.55 8.56 8.57
CA LEU A 8 -2.24 8.94 9.08
C LEU A 8 -2.00 10.41 8.70
N PRO A 9 -1.71 11.31 9.67
CA PRO A 9 -1.44 12.71 9.37
C PRO A 9 -0.22 12.86 8.46
N ASP A 10 -0.33 13.72 7.44
CA ASP A 10 0.72 13.96 6.44
C ASP A 10 2.00 14.50 7.09
N ALA A 11 3.02 13.66 7.22
CA ALA A 11 4.36 14.02 7.70
C ALA A 11 5.29 14.51 6.57
N GLY A 12 4.72 15.13 5.53
CA GLY A 12 5.46 15.59 4.33
C GLY A 12 5.81 14.49 3.32
N ARG A 13 5.27 13.28 3.47
CA ARG A 13 5.42 12.14 2.54
C ARG A 13 4.10 11.38 2.44
N ALA A 14 3.83 10.75 1.30
CA ALA A 14 2.65 9.90 1.14
C ALA A 14 2.71 8.73 2.12
N MET A 15 1.73 8.64 3.03
CA MET A 15 1.62 7.51 3.96
C MET A 15 0.98 6.31 3.27
N TYR A 16 1.45 5.10 3.57
CA TYR A 16 0.91 3.85 3.05
C TYR A 16 1.23 2.66 3.98
N ARG A 17 0.48 1.57 3.84
CA ARG A 17 0.76 0.29 4.51
C ARG A 17 0.87 -0.81 3.47
N VAL A 18 1.87 -1.67 3.64
CA VAL A 18 2.10 -2.84 2.78
C VAL A 18 2.18 -4.09 3.65
N ASP A 19 1.31 -5.06 3.39
CA ASP A 19 1.34 -6.37 4.07
C ASP A 19 1.47 -7.46 3.00
N THR A 20 2.43 -8.38 3.17
CA THR A 20 2.66 -9.49 2.23
C THR A 20 2.41 -10.81 2.93
N THR A 21 1.65 -11.71 2.30
CA THR A 21 1.45 -13.06 2.85
C THR A 21 2.75 -13.85 2.85
N LEU A 22 2.94 -14.66 3.90
CA LEU A 22 4.13 -15.51 4.04
C LEU A 22 3.97 -16.86 3.33
N ASN A 23 2.75 -17.37 3.26
CA ASN A 23 2.40 -18.66 2.67
C ASN A 23 1.67 -18.48 1.33
N GLU A 24 1.74 -19.50 0.49
CA GLU A 24 1.11 -19.48 -0.82
C GLU A 24 -0.44 -19.42 -0.74
N PRO A 25 -1.09 -18.66 -1.64
CA PRO A 25 -0.47 -17.80 -2.64
C PRO A 25 0.17 -16.55 -2.00
N ILE A 26 1.40 -16.23 -2.45
CA ILE A 26 2.07 -15.00 -2.04
C ILE A 26 1.35 -13.84 -2.71
N ARG A 27 0.83 -12.92 -1.90
CA ARG A 27 0.12 -11.72 -2.34
C ARG A 27 0.40 -10.57 -1.39
N THR A 28 0.32 -9.37 -1.91
CA THR A 28 0.58 -8.13 -1.18
C THR A 28 -0.65 -7.23 -1.19
N SER A 29 -1.11 -6.81 -0.01
CA SER A 29 -2.10 -5.73 0.13
C SER A 29 -1.41 -4.39 0.32
N ILE A 30 -1.93 -3.37 -0.34
CA ILE A 30 -1.40 -2.01 -0.35
C ILE A 30 -2.53 -1.06 0.02
N LEU A 31 -2.41 -0.38 1.17
CA LEU A 31 -3.33 0.68 1.60
C LEU A 31 -2.71 2.05 1.32
N CYS A 32 -3.41 2.87 0.55
CA CYS A 32 -3.08 4.29 0.39
C CYS A 32 -3.57 5.08 1.61
N GLY A 33 -2.65 5.66 2.38
CA GLY A 33 -2.99 6.48 3.55
C GLY A 33 -3.70 7.79 3.21
N ARG A 34 -3.58 8.29 1.98
CA ARG A 34 -4.21 9.55 1.52
C ARG A 34 -5.70 9.41 1.21
N CYS A 35 -6.11 8.32 0.55
CA CYS A 35 -7.50 8.14 0.11
C CYS A 35 -8.18 6.89 0.68
N GLY A 36 -7.48 6.09 1.48
CA GLY A 36 -8.01 4.87 2.09
C GLY A 36 -8.17 3.68 1.12
N ASN A 37 -7.75 3.81 -0.14
CA ASN A 37 -7.91 2.75 -1.12
C ASN A 37 -6.97 1.56 -0.84
N ILE A 38 -7.50 0.34 -0.97
CA ILE A 38 -6.75 -0.92 -0.78
C ILE A 38 -6.68 -1.67 -2.10
N VAL A 39 -5.46 -2.02 -2.52
CA VAL A 39 -5.20 -2.82 -3.72
C VAL A 39 -4.50 -4.12 -3.32
N TRP A 40 -4.90 -5.22 -3.95
CA TRP A 40 -4.19 -6.50 -3.86
C TRP A 40 -3.37 -6.73 -5.13
N VAL A 41 -2.13 -7.17 -4.95
CA VAL A 41 -1.21 -7.51 -6.03
C VAL A 41 -0.71 -8.93 -5.78
N ASP A 42 -0.65 -9.74 -6.83
CA ASP A 42 -0.05 -11.06 -6.75
C ASP A 42 1.47 -10.95 -6.61
N GLY A 43 2.06 -11.80 -5.79
CA GLY A 43 3.50 -11.78 -5.49
C GLY A 43 3.88 -10.91 -4.29
N ARG A 44 5.15 -10.52 -4.26
CA ARG A 44 5.78 -9.73 -3.18
C ARG A 44 5.52 -8.23 -3.39
N LYS A 45 5.93 -7.41 -2.41
CA LYS A 45 5.93 -5.94 -2.52
C LYS A 45 6.62 -5.50 -3.83
N PRO A 46 5.94 -4.74 -4.70
CA PRO A 46 6.55 -4.21 -5.92
C PRO A 46 7.57 -3.11 -5.58
N SER A 47 8.55 -2.91 -6.47
CA SER A 47 9.59 -1.88 -6.32
C SER A 47 9.02 -0.46 -6.35
N PHE A 48 7.95 -0.23 -7.10
CA PHE A 48 7.23 1.05 -7.12
C PHE A 48 5.72 0.81 -7.05
N PHE A 49 4.99 1.79 -6.52
CA PHE A 49 3.53 1.77 -6.57
C PHE A 49 2.93 3.17 -6.48
N SER A 50 1.99 3.44 -7.39
CA SER A 50 1.12 4.62 -7.35
C SER A 50 -0.32 4.19 -7.08
N CYS A 51 -1.02 4.94 -6.24
CA CYS A 51 -2.41 4.64 -5.94
C CYS A 51 -3.29 4.86 -7.18
N ASN A 52 -3.98 3.82 -7.64
CA ASN A 52 -4.90 3.88 -8.79
C ASN A 52 -6.17 4.73 -8.57
N ASN A 53 -6.45 5.15 -7.32
CA ASN A 53 -7.63 5.95 -6.99
C ASN A 53 -7.34 7.45 -6.94
N CYS A 54 -6.23 7.86 -6.31
CA CYS A 54 -5.86 9.28 -6.16
C CYS A 54 -4.56 9.68 -6.86
N ASN A 55 -3.98 8.78 -7.65
CA ASN A 55 -2.78 8.97 -8.48
C ASN A 55 -1.56 9.52 -7.73
N ILE A 56 -1.48 9.32 -6.41
CA ILE A 56 -0.30 9.68 -5.63
C ILE A 56 0.73 8.55 -5.68
N LEU A 57 1.99 8.91 -5.89
CA LEU A 57 3.12 8.00 -5.70
C LEU A 57 3.22 7.63 -4.21
N LEU A 58 3.11 6.34 -3.89
CA LEU A 58 3.28 5.87 -2.52
C LEU A 58 4.76 5.59 -2.24
N TRP A 59 5.41 4.81 -3.10
CA TRP A 59 6.86 4.57 -3.03
C TRP A 59 7.45 4.26 -4.40
N GLU A 60 8.76 4.42 -4.47
CA GLU A 60 9.65 3.98 -5.53
C GLU A 60 10.95 3.57 -4.84
N GLU A 61 11.40 2.34 -5.06
CA GLU A 61 12.72 1.86 -4.64
C GLU A 61 13.75 2.30 -5.68
N GLU A 62 14.86 2.89 -5.21
CA GLU A 62 16.00 3.31 -6.04
C GLU A 62 16.86 2.10 -6.46
#